data_AF-A0A9E3VKQ0-F1
#
_entry.id   AF-A0A9E3VKQ0-F1
#
_cell.length_a   1.000
_cell.length_b   1.000
_cell.length_c   1.000
_cell.angle_alpha   90.00
_cell.angle_beta   90.00
_cell.angle_gamma   90.00
#
_symmetry.space_group_name_H-M   'P 1'
#
loop_
_entity.id
_entity.type
_entity.pdbx_description
1 polymer ?
#
loop_
_entity_poly.entity_id
_entity_poly.type
_entity_poly.pdbx_seq_one_letter_code
_entity_poly.pdbx_strand_id
1 'polypeptide(L)'
;MKTINKIRYASSIVLCAVVTVLFTSCSTEIANPNSGPELGTLVNSGEQVRYVSIGNSLTAGYISGACFEAGQKNSYPSILARQLGAVDFVQPLYGGEG
;
A
#
# COMPACT_ATOMS: atom_id res chain seq x y z
N MET A 1 43.45 42.95 -4.09
CA MET A 1 43.02 41.84 -4.99
C MET A 1 43.05 40.44 -4.34
N LYS A 2 44.05 40.07 -3.52
CA LYS A 2 44.13 38.73 -2.87
C LYS A 2 43.00 38.39 -1.87
N THR A 3 42.41 39.37 -1.20
CA THR A 3 41.34 39.17 -0.19
C THR A 3 39.97 38.87 -0.81
N ILE A 4 39.69 39.41 -2.00
CA ILE A 4 38.40 39.23 -2.70
C ILE A 4 38.26 37.80 -3.23
N ASN A 5 39.34 37.21 -3.75
CA ASN A 5 39.32 35.81 -4.17
C ASN A 5 39.13 34.84 -2.99
N LYS A 6 39.73 35.12 -1.82
CA LYS A 6 39.52 34.30 -0.61
C LYS A 6 38.07 34.27 -0.16
N ILE A 7 37.36 35.40 -0.26
CA ILE A 7 35.92 35.50 0.07
C ILE A 7 35.07 34.73 -0.94
N ARG A 8 35.42 34.80 -2.24
CA ARG A 8 34.74 34.02 -3.31
C ARG A 8 34.98 32.52 -3.16
N TYR A 9 36.18 32.08 -2.80
CA TYR A 9 36.49 30.68 -2.50
C TYR A 9 35.79 30.19 -1.23
N ALA A 10 35.74 31.00 -0.17
CA ALA A 10 35.01 30.66 1.05
C ALA A 10 33.51 30.52 0.80
N SER A 11 32.90 31.42 0.04
CA SER A 11 31.49 31.34 -0.36
C SER A 11 31.19 30.10 -1.21
N SER A 12 32.09 29.74 -2.13
CA SER A 12 31.97 28.52 -2.94
C SER A 12 32.09 27.24 -2.10
N ILE A 13 32.97 27.21 -1.09
CA ILE A 13 33.14 26.06 -0.20
C ILE A 13 31.89 25.88 0.68
N VAL A 14 31.35 26.97 1.21
CA VAL A 14 30.10 26.94 1.99
C VAL A 14 28.93 26.46 1.13
N LEU A 15 28.83 26.91 -0.12
CA LEU A 15 27.81 26.45 -1.06
C LEU A 15 27.91 24.95 -1.33
N CYS A 16 29.13 24.44 -1.60
CA CYS A 16 29.34 23.00 -1.80
C CYS A 16 28.99 22.18 -0.55
N ALA A 17 29.35 22.66 0.65
CA ALA A 17 29.03 21.97 1.91
C ALA A 17 27.51 21.87 2.14
N VAL A 18 26.76 22.94 1.86
CA VAL A 18 25.29 22.93 1.95
C VAL A 18 24.67 21.95 0.95
N VAL A 19 25.18 21.93 -0.29
CA VAL A 19 24.71 20.99 -1.32
C VAL A 19 24.96 19.55 -0.90
N THR A 20 26.12 19.23 -0.31
CA THR A 20 26.40 17.86 0.16
C THR A 20 25.46 17.41 1.28
N VAL A 21 25.08 18.30 2.20
CA VAL A 21 24.14 17.97 3.29
C VAL A 21 22.72 17.74 2.77
N LEU A 22 22.30 18.48 1.74
CA LEU A 22 20.99 18.30 1.12
C LEU A 22 20.85 16.93 0.44
N PHE A 23 21.90 16.46 -0.26
CA PHE A 23 21.87 15.14 -0.90
C PHE A 23 21.89 13.96 0.08
N THR A 24 22.39 14.13 1.31
CA THR A 24 22.41 13.06 2.33
C THR A 24 21.16 13.02 3.21
N SER A 25 20.19 13.92 3.00
CA SER A 25 18.93 13.98 3.77
C SER A 25 17.92 12.88 3.43
N CYS A 26 18.29 11.93 2.57
CA CYS A 26 17.48 10.75 2.31
C CYS A 26 17.58 9.78 3.50
N SER A 27 16.77 10.02 4.54
CA SER A 27 16.44 9.01 5.54
C SER A 27 15.50 8.00 4.89
N THR A 28 15.89 6.73 4.80
CA THR A 28 14.93 5.67 4.47
C THR A 28 14.09 5.36 5.71
N GLU A 29 13.21 6.27 6.12
CA GLU A 29 12.09 5.93 7.00
C GLU A 29 10.96 5.30 6.18
N ILE A 30 11.34 4.28 5.40
CA ILE A 30 10.42 3.21 5.05
C ILE A 30 10.63 2.22 6.18
N ALA A 31 9.73 2.26 7.17
CA ALA A 31 9.53 1.15 8.08
C ALA A 31 9.62 -0.13 7.23
N ASN A 32 10.61 -0.96 7.52
CA ASN A 32 10.97 -2.21 6.86
C ASN A 32 9.97 -2.62 5.75
N PRO A 33 10.35 -2.78 4.47
CA PRO A 33 9.41 -3.21 3.44
C PRO A 33 8.75 -4.58 3.73
N ASN A 34 9.20 -5.30 4.77
CA ASN A 34 8.55 -6.48 5.33
C ASN A 34 7.54 -6.20 6.47
N SER A 35 7.52 -5.01 7.05
CA SER A 35 6.39 -4.52 7.85
C SER A 35 5.35 -3.96 6.89
N GLY A 36 4.61 -4.87 6.26
CA GLY A 36 3.25 -4.54 5.81
C GLY A 36 2.43 -4.00 7.00
N PRO A 37 1.19 -3.51 6.77
CA PRO A 37 0.31 -3.18 7.89
C PRO A 37 0.34 -4.32 8.91
N GLU A 38 0.48 -4.01 10.19
CA GLU A 38 0.36 -4.98 11.27
C GLU A 38 -1.10 -5.46 11.25
N LEU A 39 -1.40 -6.49 10.46
CA LEU A 39 -2.76 -6.97 10.19
C LEU A 39 -3.40 -7.67 11.40
N GLY A 40 -2.78 -7.58 12.58
CA GLY A 40 -3.08 -8.45 13.70
C GLY A 40 -2.77 -9.91 13.36
N THR A 41 -2.75 -10.76 14.37
CA THR A 41 -2.85 -12.21 14.16
C THR A 41 -4.32 -12.56 14.24
N LEU A 42 -4.89 -13.18 13.20
CA LEU A 42 -6.16 -13.87 13.34
C LEU A 42 -5.91 -15.00 14.34
N VAL A 43 -6.35 -14.82 15.58
CA VAL A 43 -6.22 -15.83 16.62
C VAL A 43 -7.13 -16.98 16.22
N ASN A 44 -6.59 -17.93 15.48
CA ASN A 44 -7.30 -19.14 15.11
C ASN A 44 -7.39 -20.01 16.36
N SER A 45 -8.48 -19.88 17.11
CA SER A 45 -8.78 -20.74 18.28
C SER A 45 -9.15 -22.18 17.87
N GLY A 46 -8.73 -22.64 16.69
CA GLY A 46 -9.13 -23.93 16.10
C GLY A 46 -10.47 -23.92 15.36
N GLU A 47 -11.14 -22.77 15.24
CA GLU A 47 -12.42 -22.66 14.51
C GLU A 47 -12.26 -22.07 13.11
N GLN A 48 -13.02 -22.63 12.15
CA GLN A 48 -13.12 -22.10 10.79
C GLN A 48 -13.86 -20.76 10.79
N VAL A 49 -13.26 -19.72 10.19
CA VAL A 49 -13.88 -18.39 10.07
C VAL A 49 -15.08 -18.48 9.13
N ARG A 50 -16.29 -18.18 9.64
CA ARG A 50 -17.48 -17.97 8.82
C ARG A 50 -17.55 -16.51 8.38
N TYR A 51 -17.36 -16.27 7.09
CA TYR A 51 -17.40 -14.93 6.51
C TYR A 51 -18.63 -14.77 5.60
N VAL A 52 -19.51 -13.83 5.95
CA VAL A 52 -20.71 -13.48 5.17
C VAL A 52 -20.68 -11.98 4.90
N SER A 53 -20.67 -11.59 3.63
CA SER A 53 -20.71 -10.20 3.20
C SER A 53 -22.08 -9.85 2.62
N ILE A 54 -22.75 -8.86 3.20
CA ILE A 54 -24.03 -8.34 2.71
C ILE A 54 -23.85 -6.86 2.38
N GLY A 55 -24.39 -6.43 1.24
CA GLY A 55 -24.37 -5.02 0.88
C GLY A 55 -24.84 -4.76 -0.54
N ASN A 56 -24.30 -3.71 -1.14
CA ASN A 56 -24.76 -3.14 -2.41
C ASN A 56 -23.67 -3.20 -3.49
N SER A 57 -23.69 -2.26 -4.42
CA SER A 57 -22.74 -2.13 -5.53
C SER A 57 -21.27 -2.18 -5.08
N LEU A 58 -20.92 -1.56 -3.96
CA LEU A 58 -19.55 -1.56 -3.45
C LEU A 58 -19.10 -2.97 -3.02
N THR A 59 -20.02 -3.71 -2.40
CA THR A 59 -19.81 -5.10 -1.97
C THR A 59 -19.71 -6.03 -3.17
N ALA A 60 -20.52 -5.78 -4.21
CA ALA A 60 -20.53 -6.58 -5.43
C ALA A 60 -19.31 -6.34 -6.35
N GLY A 61 -18.47 -5.34 -6.08
CA GLY A 61 -17.37 -4.98 -6.98
C GLY A 61 -17.84 -4.27 -8.26
N TYR A 62 -18.95 -3.55 -8.19
CA TYR A 62 -19.43 -2.71 -9.28
C TYR A 62 -18.50 -1.52 -9.47
N ILE A 63 -17.93 -1.38 -10.66
CA ILE A 63 -17.02 -0.30 -11.01
C ILE A 63 -17.20 0.07 -12.47
N SER A 64 -16.97 1.34 -12.80
CA SER A 64 -17.09 1.86 -14.18
C SER A 64 -18.48 1.65 -14.81
N GLY A 65 -19.54 1.59 -13.99
CA GLY A 65 -20.91 1.48 -14.49
C GLY A 65 -21.38 0.04 -14.80
N ALA A 66 -20.64 -0.99 -14.40
CA ALA A 66 -21.06 -2.38 -14.58
C ALA A 66 -20.48 -3.32 -13.51
N CYS A 67 -21.06 -4.51 -13.39
CA CYS A 67 -20.42 -5.66 -12.76
C CYS A 67 -19.70 -6.48 -13.83
N PHE A 68 -18.45 -6.86 -13.56
CA PHE A 68 -17.67 -7.77 -14.37
C PHE A 68 -16.73 -8.57 -13.47
N GLU A 69 -16.34 -9.75 -13.92
CA GLU A 69 -15.61 -10.73 -13.12
C GLU A 69 -14.36 -10.17 -12.43
N ALA A 70 -13.54 -9.39 -13.14
CA ALA A 70 -12.33 -8.82 -12.55
C ALA A 70 -12.65 -7.78 -11.45
N GLY A 71 -13.72 -7.00 -11.59
CA GLY A 71 -14.19 -6.09 -10.53
C GLY A 71 -14.70 -6.85 -9.31
N GLN A 72 -15.46 -7.92 -9.54
CA GLN A 72 -15.95 -8.82 -8.49
C GLN A 72 -14.80 -9.53 -7.77
N LYS A 73 -13.84 -10.11 -8.48
CA LYS A 73 -12.67 -10.78 -7.87
C LYS A 73 -11.79 -9.83 -7.03
N ASN A 74 -11.87 -8.53 -7.30
CA ASN A 74 -11.19 -7.47 -6.54
C ASN A 74 -12.12 -6.69 -5.60
N SER A 75 -13.34 -7.19 -5.36
CA SER A 75 -14.27 -6.62 -4.37
C SER A 75 -13.67 -6.72 -2.97
N TYR A 76 -14.04 -5.79 -2.08
CA TYR A 76 -13.53 -5.83 -0.71
C TYR A 76 -13.90 -7.14 0.02
N PRO A 77 -15.06 -7.79 -0.21
CA PRO A 77 -15.32 -9.10 0.35
C PRO A 77 -14.36 -10.19 -0.14
N SER A 78 -14.05 -10.21 -1.43
CA SER A 78 -13.07 -11.16 -1.99
C SER A 78 -11.66 -10.93 -1.42
N ILE A 79 -11.26 -9.67 -1.21
CA ILE A 79 -9.98 -9.34 -0.58
C ILE A 79 -9.94 -9.82 0.87
N LEU A 80 -10.98 -9.52 1.65
CA LEU A 80 -11.08 -9.91 3.05
C LEU A 80 -11.13 -11.42 3.22
N ALA A 81 -11.91 -12.13 2.40
CA ALA A 81 -11.98 -13.59 2.43
C ALA A 81 -10.59 -14.24 2.27
N ARG A 82 -9.79 -13.75 1.32
CA ARG A 82 -8.40 -14.20 1.11
C ARG A 82 -7.53 -13.94 2.33
N GLN A 83 -7.66 -12.76 2.95
CA GLN A 83 -6.89 -12.40 4.14
C GLN A 83 -7.32 -13.20 5.38
N LEU A 84 -8.61 -13.56 5.47
CA LEU A 84 -9.18 -14.33 6.55
C LEU A 84 -8.92 -15.84 6.44
N GLY A 85 -8.35 -16.31 5.32
CA GLY A 85 -8.22 -17.73 5.03
C GLY A 85 -9.56 -18.42 4.79
N ALA A 86 -10.61 -17.67 4.42
CA ALA A 86 -11.90 -18.21 4.02
C ALA A 86 -11.81 -18.79 2.60
N VAL A 87 -11.20 -19.98 2.49
CA VAL A 87 -10.89 -20.66 1.22
C VAL A 87 -12.11 -20.96 0.35
N ASP A 88 -13.29 -21.09 0.96
CA ASP A 88 -14.56 -21.41 0.30
C ASP A 88 -15.45 -20.17 0.10
N PHE A 89 -14.87 -18.97 0.04
CA PHE A 89 -15.66 -17.76 -0.20
C PHE A 89 -16.22 -17.75 -1.62
N VAL A 90 -17.54 -17.93 -1.73
CA VAL A 90 -18.29 -17.86 -2.97
C VAL A 90 -19.00 -16.52 -3.07
N GLN A 91 -18.94 -15.90 -4.25
CA GLN A 91 -19.71 -14.70 -4.58
C GLN A 91 -20.25 -14.80 -6.01
N PRO A 92 -21.40 -14.17 -6.33
CA PRO A 92 -21.93 -14.16 -7.68
C PRO A 92 -20.95 -13.47 -8.65
N LEU A 93 -20.60 -14.15 -9.74
CA LEU A 93 -19.76 -13.61 -10.80
C LEU A 93 -20.61 -13.31 -12.05
N TYR A 94 -20.27 -12.23 -12.74
CA TYR A 94 -20.84 -11.86 -14.02
C TYR A 94 -20.03 -12.53 -15.13
N GLY A 95 -20.65 -13.48 -15.85
CA GLY A 95 -20.03 -14.16 -17.01
C GLY A 95 -19.49 -15.58 -16.77
N GLY A 96 -19.64 -16.16 -15.57
CA GLY A 96 -19.20 -17.53 -15.26
C GLY A 96 -19.65 -17.99 -13.86
N GLU A 97 -19.65 -19.31 -13.63
CA GLU A 97 -20.29 -19.96 -12.48
C GLU A 97 -19.59 -19.64 -11.15
N GLY A 98 -20.41 -19.27 -10.15
CA GLY A 98 -19.99 -19.06 -8.77
C GLY A 98 -19.69 -20.37 -8.05
#